data_AF-A0AAN8GJR4-F1
#
_entry.id   AF-A0AAN8GJR4-F1
#
_cell.length_a   1.000
_cell.length_b   1.000
_cell.length_c   1.000
_cell.angle_alpha   90.00
_cell.angle_beta   90.00
_cell.angle_gamma   90.00
#
_symmetry.space_group_name_H-M   'P 1'
#
loop_
_entity.id
_entity.type
_entity.pdbx_description
1 polymer ?
#
loop_
_entity_poly.entity_id
_entity_poly.type
_entity_poly.pdbx_seq_one_letter_code
_entity_poly.pdbx_strand_id
1 'polypeptide(L)'
;MRVKVINRNVRSFQTHRQIYNVTRNKFNSLIKQMKSKYFNELIQLQSAIPEALFSTMSSLMGKSPEAILPNLNTGNDVLAESFNDFFVDKISLLRISFGQPTSNLNPPGSDNIPKFICFTPFSENEFLKIIKNSKPTKCQLSYY
;
A
#
# COMPACT_ATOMS: atom_id res chain seq x y z
N MET A 1 7.58 -79.60 -8.39
CA MET A 1 8.18 -78.66 -7.41
C MET A 1 8.31 -77.30 -8.09
N ARG A 2 7.40 -76.34 -7.85
CA ARG A 2 7.41 -75.02 -8.51
C ARG A 2 8.27 -74.05 -7.70
N VAL A 3 9.43 -73.69 -8.23
CA VAL A 3 10.31 -72.67 -7.62
C VAL A 3 9.68 -71.30 -7.83
N LYS A 4 9.25 -70.66 -6.74
CA LYS A 4 8.80 -69.25 -6.75
C LYS A 4 10.01 -68.37 -7.02
N VAL A 5 10.17 -67.93 -8.26
CA VAL A 5 11.08 -66.81 -8.60
C VAL A 5 10.44 -65.54 -8.06
N ILE A 6 10.70 -65.24 -6.78
CA ILE A 6 10.29 -63.99 -6.17
C ILE A 6 11.20 -62.90 -6.76
N ASN A 7 10.56 -62.03 -7.52
CA ASN A 7 11.09 -60.91 -8.27
C ASN A 7 11.89 -59.96 -7.35
N ARG A 8 13.22 -60.14 -7.27
CA ARG A 8 14.15 -59.30 -6.47
C ARG A 8 14.09 -57.83 -6.86
N ASN A 9 13.72 -57.54 -8.11
CA ASN A 9 13.69 -56.20 -8.68
C ASN A 9 12.60 -55.32 -8.05
N VAL A 10 11.39 -55.85 -7.87
CA VAL A 10 10.26 -55.11 -7.28
C VAL A 10 10.52 -54.70 -5.83
N ARG A 11 11.23 -55.53 -5.06
CA ARG A 11 11.63 -55.21 -3.67
C ARG A 11 12.66 -54.09 -3.62
N SER A 12 13.65 -54.10 -4.52
CA SER A 12 14.67 -53.04 -4.63
C SER A 12 14.03 -51.68 -4.92
N PHE A 13 13.12 -51.58 -5.89
CA PHE A 13 12.43 -50.32 -6.20
C PHE A 13 11.58 -49.78 -5.03
N GLN A 14 10.91 -50.67 -4.30
CA GLN A 14 10.18 -50.30 -3.08
C GLN A 14 11.11 -49.72 -2.01
N THR A 15 12.29 -50.32 -1.83
CA THR A 15 13.32 -49.82 -0.90
C THR A 15 13.86 -48.45 -1.32
N HIS A 16 14.18 -48.24 -2.61
CA HIS A 16 14.66 -46.94 -3.10
C HIS A 16 13.61 -45.83 -2.91
N ARG A 17 12.33 -46.13 -3.17
CA ARG A 17 11.22 -45.19 -2.93
C ARG A 17 11.08 -44.84 -1.45
N GLN A 18 11.22 -45.81 -0.55
CA GLN A 18 11.17 -45.57 0.89
C GLN A 18 12.35 -44.70 1.35
N ILE A 19 13.57 -45.01 0.92
CA ILE A 19 14.77 -44.21 1.21
C ILE A 19 14.58 -42.78 0.72
N TYR A 20 14.11 -42.59 -0.52
CA TYR A 20 13.83 -41.26 -1.06
C TYR A 20 12.83 -40.48 -0.20
N ASN A 21 11.70 -41.10 0.16
CA ASN A 21 10.67 -40.45 0.97
C ASN A 21 11.20 -40.05 2.36
N VAL A 22 11.94 -40.94 3.02
CA VAL A 22 12.55 -40.66 4.33
C VAL A 22 13.53 -39.49 4.22
N THR A 23 14.41 -39.52 3.23
CA THR A 23 15.40 -38.45 3.00
C THR A 23 14.74 -37.12 2.66
N ARG A 24 13.74 -37.13 1.77
CA ARG A 24 12.96 -35.92 1.40
C ARG A 24 12.25 -35.33 2.62
N ASN A 25 11.59 -36.16 3.42
CA ASN A 25 10.88 -35.71 4.61
C ASN A 25 11.83 -35.15 5.66
N LYS A 26 12.98 -35.81 5.87
CA LYS A 26 14.04 -35.31 6.77
C LYS A 26 14.59 -33.98 6.29
N PHE A 27 14.88 -33.84 4.99
CA PHE A 27 15.33 -32.59 4.41
C PHE A 27 14.31 -31.46 4.60
N ASN A 28 13.04 -31.70 4.25
CA ASN A 28 11.98 -30.70 4.44
C ASN A 28 11.82 -30.31 5.92
N SER A 29 11.93 -31.27 6.83
CA SER A 29 11.92 -31.01 8.27
C SER A 29 13.08 -30.11 8.70
N LEU A 30 14.29 -30.39 8.23
CA LEU A 30 15.48 -29.57 8.53
C LEU A 30 15.34 -28.16 7.98
N ILE A 31 14.86 -28.01 6.74
CA ILE A 31 14.59 -26.69 6.14
C ILE A 31 13.57 -25.92 6.98
N LYS A 32 12.48 -26.56 7.41
CA LYS A 32 11.46 -25.94 8.25
C LYS A 32 12.04 -25.49 9.60
N GLN A 33 12.85 -26.33 10.24
CA GLN A 33 13.51 -26.01 11.50
C GLN A 33 14.49 -24.84 11.35
N MET A 34 15.32 -24.86 10.31
CA MET A 34 16.28 -23.79 10.02
C MET A 34 15.60 -22.47 9.73
N LYS A 35 14.54 -22.46 8.91
CA LYS A 35 13.74 -21.25 8.64
C LYS A 35 13.12 -20.69 9.92
N SER A 36 12.51 -21.56 10.73
CA SER A 36 11.93 -21.17 12.01
C SER A 36 12.98 -20.55 12.93
N LYS A 37 14.13 -21.21 13.10
CA LYS A 37 15.23 -20.72 13.92
C LYS A 37 15.73 -19.35 13.46
N TYR A 38 16.00 -19.20 12.16
CA TYR A 38 16.46 -17.94 11.57
C TYR A 38 15.50 -16.77 11.86
N PHE A 39 14.20 -16.94 11.58
CA PHE A 39 13.24 -15.86 11.79
C PHE A 39 13.02 -15.55 13.28
N ASN A 40 13.08 -16.56 14.16
CA ASN A 40 13.04 -16.32 15.60
C ASN A 40 14.24 -15.51 16.09
N GLU A 41 15.45 -15.83 15.62
CA GLU A 41 16.67 -15.08 15.94
C GLU A 41 16.60 -13.65 15.38
N LEU A 42 16.11 -13.48 14.16
CA LEU A 42 15.94 -12.18 13.53
C LEU A 42 14.95 -11.28 14.29
N ILE A 43 13.82 -11.84 14.72
CA ILE A 43 12.82 -11.15 15.55
C ILE A 43 13.42 -10.74 16.89
N GLN A 44 14.18 -11.62 17.55
CA GLN A 44 14.85 -11.28 18.80
C GLN A 44 15.86 -10.16 18.63
N LEU A 45 16.68 -10.21 17.57
CA LEU A 45 17.69 -9.20 17.26
C LEU A 45 17.07 -7.82 17.00
N GLN A 46 15.92 -7.78 16.32
CA GLN A 46 15.23 -6.54 15.94
C GLN A 46 14.16 -6.10 16.95
N SER A 47 14.00 -6.81 18.07
CA SER A 47 12.95 -6.55 19.06
C SER A 47 12.99 -5.14 19.66
N ALA A 48 14.17 -4.51 19.72
CA ALA A 48 14.38 -3.16 20.21
C ALA A 48 14.09 -2.05 19.17
N ILE A 49 13.92 -2.40 17.90
CA ILE A 49 13.74 -1.46 16.78
C ILE A 49 12.37 -1.74 16.12
N PRO A 50 11.30 -1.03 16.51
CA PRO A 50 9.94 -1.29 16.05
C PRO A 50 9.77 -1.29 14.53
N GLU A 51 10.45 -0.37 13.82
CA GLU A 51 10.39 -0.28 12.35
C GLU A 51 11.00 -1.51 11.67
N ALA A 52 12.16 -1.96 12.15
CA ALA A 52 12.83 -3.15 11.63
C ALA A 52 12.01 -4.42 11.90
N LEU A 53 11.45 -4.53 13.12
CA LEU A 53 10.56 -5.64 13.48
C LEU A 53 9.31 -5.68 12.58
N PHE A 54 8.68 -4.52 12.35
CA PHE A 54 7.50 -4.41 11.50
C PHE A 54 7.80 -4.76 10.04
N SER A 55 8.95 -4.32 9.51
CA SER A 55 9.41 -4.66 8.17
C SER A 55 9.63 -6.16 8.01
N THR A 56 10.34 -6.79 8.95
CA THR A 56 10.58 -8.23 8.96
C THR A 56 9.29 -9.04 9.06
N MET A 57 8.35 -8.61 9.91
CA MET A 57 7.04 -9.25 10.03
C MET A 57 6.21 -9.09 8.75
N SER A 58 6.24 -7.93 8.12
CA SER A 58 5.57 -7.66 6.84
C SER A 58 6.11 -8.55 5.73
N SER A 59 7.44 -8.71 5.65
CA SER A 59 8.08 -9.64 4.73
C SER A 59 7.67 -11.09 4.99
N LEU A 60 7.57 -11.51 6.26
CA LEU A 60 7.15 -12.87 6.63
C LEU A 60 5.71 -13.18 6.24
N MET A 61 4.83 -12.17 6.33
CA MET A 61 3.42 -12.24 5.93
C MET A 61 3.21 -12.14 4.42
N GLY A 62 4.28 -12.03 3.61
CA GLY A 62 4.17 -11.84 2.16
C GLY A 62 3.59 -10.47 1.78
N LYS A 63 3.60 -9.50 2.70
CA LYS A 63 3.27 -8.11 2.40
C LYS A 63 4.51 -7.48 1.76
N SER A 64 4.65 -7.62 0.44
CA SER A 64 5.56 -6.75 -0.29
C SER A 64 5.04 -5.31 -0.14
N PRO A 65 5.91 -4.29 -0.05
CA PRO A 65 5.46 -2.92 -0.22
C PRO A 65 4.76 -2.85 -1.58
N GLU A 66 3.44 -2.73 -1.54
CA GLU A 66 2.67 -2.42 -2.74
C GLU A 66 3.20 -1.08 -3.22
N ALA A 67 3.60 -0.98 -4.48
CA ALA A 67 3.98 0.29 -5.05
C ALA A 67 2.75 1.20 -4.96
N ILE A 68 2.74 2.07 -3.95
CA ILE A 68 1.64 3.03 -3.70
C ILE A 68 1.53 3.98 -4.89
N LEU A 69 2.62 4.13 -5.64
CA LEU A 69 2.70 4.96 -6.83
C LEU A 69 2.56 4.10 -8.09
N PRO A 70 1.78 4.56 -9.08
CA PRO A 70 1.74 3.92 -10.38
C PRO A 70 3.15 3.86 -10.96
N ASN A 71 3.52 2.69 -11.51
CA ASN A 71 4.80 2.52 -12.20
C ASN A 71 4.97 3.66 -13.22
N LEU A 72 5.99 4.48 -13.03
CA LEU A 72 6.34 5.63 -13.86
C LEU A 72 6.88 5.22 -15.26
N ASN A 73 6.43 4.08 -15.78
CA ASN A 73 6.84 3.57 -17.09
C ASN A 73 6.11 4.28 -18.24
N THR A 74 5.12 5.10 -17.92
CA THR A 74 4.42 5.98 -18.86
C THR A 74 4.93 7.40 -18.63
N GLY A 75 5.40 8.07 -19.70
CA GLY A 75 6.00 9.40 -19.59
C GLY A 75 5.10 10.41 -18.87
N ASN A 76 5.72 11.37 -18.16
CA ASN A 76 5.04 12.38 -17.32
C ASN A 76 3.88 13.08 -18.05
N ASP A 77 3.99 13.29 -19.36
CA ASP A 77 2.96 13.95 -20.18
C ASP A 77 1.66 13.13 -20.24
N VAL A 78 1.76 11.80 -20.41
CA VAL A 78 0.60 10.91 -20.45
C VAL A 78 -0.07 10.80 -19.08
N LEU A 79 0.72 10.89 -18.00
CA LEU A 79 0.18 10.92 -16.65
C LEU A 79 -0.56 12.22 -16.37
N ALA A 80 -0.03 13.37 -16.83
CA ALA A 80 -0.67 14.66 -16.69
C ALA A 80 -2.00 14.73 -17.46
N GLU A 81 -2.02 14.20 -18.69
CA GLU A 81 -3.23 14.11 -19.51
C GLU A 81 -4.28 13.19 -18.87
N SER A 82 -3.90 11.96 -18.50
CA SER A 82 -4.84 11.01 -17.87
C SER A 82 -5.36 11.49 -16.51
N PHE A 83 -4.52 12.18 -15.73
CA PHE A 83 -4.96 12.83 -14.49
C PHE A 83 -5.99 13.94 -14.79
N ASN A 84 -5.69 14.82 -15.75
CA ASN A 84 -6.61 15.89 -16.13
C ASN A 84 -7.95 15.32 -16.63
N ASP A 85 -7.91 14.34 -17.52
CA ASP A 85 -9.09 13.70 -18.10
C ASP A 85 -9.96 13.07 -17.02
N PHE A 86 -9.36 12.36 -16.06
CA PHE A 86 -10.08 11.76 -14.94
C PHE A 86 -10.87 12.82 -14.14
N PHE A 87 -10.26 13.96 -13.82
CA PHE A 87 -10.93 15.00 -13.04
C PHE A 87 -11.99 15.74 -13.86
N VAL A 88 -11.75 16.00 -15.14
CA VAL A 88 -12.74 16.59 -16.05
C VAL A 88 -13.98 15.69 -16.14
N ASP A 89 -13.79 14.39 -16.34
CA ASP A 89 -14.89 13.42 -16.42
C ASP A 89 -15.64 13.34 -15.09
N LYS A 90 -14.93 13.22 -13.97
CA LYS A 90 -15.56 13.13 -12.65
C LYS A 90 -16.37 14.39 -12.32
N ILE A 91 -15.85 15.58 -12.63
CA ILE A 91 -16.56 16.84 -12.43
C ILE A 91 -17.78 16.91 -13.34
N SER A 92 -17.67 16.47 -14.59
CA SER A 92 -18.79 16.46 -15.55
C SER A 92 -19.90 15.52 -15.08
N LEU A 93 -19.56 14.31 -14.65
CA LEU A 93 -20.50 13.35 -14.07
C LEU A 93 -21.17 13.89 -12.81
N LEU A 94 -20.41 14.54 -11.92
CA LEU A 94 -20.97 15.18 -10.72
C LEU A 94 -21.96 16.28 -11.11
N ARG A 95 -21.60 17.17 -12.04
CA ARG A 95 -22.50 18.24 -12.52
C ARG A 95 -23.77 17.67 -13.14
N ILE A 96 -23.68 16.59 -13.92
CA ILE A 96 -24.85 15.88 -14.46
C ILE A 96 -25.69 15.30 -13.32
N SER A 97 -25.05 14.69 -12.30
CA SER A 97 -25.73 14.06 -11.17
C SER A 97 -26.51 15.06 -10.31
N PHE A 98 -26.04 16.31 -10.21
CA PHE A 98 -26.75 17.37 -9.50
C PHE A 98 -27.89 18.00 -10.32
N GLY A 99 -28.05 17.63 -11.60
CA GLY A 99 -29.02 18.23 -12.52
C GLY A 99 -28.61 19.63 -12.98
N GLN A 100 -29.31 20.17 -14.00
CA GLN A 100 -29.17 21.59 -14.31
C GLN A 100 -29.65 22.40 -13.10
N PRO A 101 -28.95 23.47 -12.68
CA PRO A 101 -29.48 24.38 -11.68
C PRO A 101 -30.81 24.90 -12.23
N THR A 102 -31.92 24.46 -11.63
CA THR A 102 -33.21 25.08 -11.88
C THR A 102 -33.04 26.54 -11.49
N SER A 103 -33.03 27.39 -12.50
CA SER A 103 -32.70 28.81 -12.39
C SER A 103 -33.84 29.59 -11.73
N ASN A 104 -34.30 29.16 -10.55
CA ASN A 104 -35.32 29.78 -9.71
C ASN A 104 -35.30 29.27 -8.26
N LEU A 105 -34.12 29.02 -7.67
CA LEU A 105 -34.00 28.84 -6.22
C LEU A 105 -33.55 30.16 -5.58
N ASN A 106 -34.45 31.14 -5.56
CA ASN A 106 -34.39 32.12 -4.47
C ASN A 106 -34.84 31.35 -3.22
N PRO A 107 -33.98 31.14 -2.20
CA PRO A 107 -34.44 30.55 -0.96
C PRO A 107 -35.52 31.46 -0.36
N PRO A 108 -36.64 30.91 0.17
CA PRO A 108 -37.66 31.72 0.82
C PRO A 108 -37.03 32.38 2.05
N GLY A 109 -36.68 33.67 1.94
CA GLY A 109 -36.02 34.45 2.98
C GLY A 109 -34.71 35.16 2.60
N SER A 110 -34.32 35.24 1.31
CA SER A 110 -33.02 35.81 0.89
C SER A 110 -32.85 37.33 1.07
N ASP A 111 -33.85 38.06 1.54
CA ASP A 111 -33.80 39.53 1.56
C ASP A 111 -32.82 40.10 2.61
N ASN A 112 -32.31 39.27 3.53
CA ASN A 112 -31.46 39.71 4.65
C ASN A 112 -30.13 38.95 4.80
N ILE A 113 -29.62 38.31 3.74
CA ILE A 113 -28.26 37.75 3.79
C ILE A 113 -27.30 38.89 3.42
N PRO A 114 -26.34 39.29 4.27
CA PRO A 114 -25.30 40.24 3.90
C PRO A 114 -24.57 39.68 2.68
N LYS A 115 -24.85 40.25 1.51
CA LYS A 115 -24.13 39.89 0.30
C LYS A 115 -22.67 40.30 0.53
N PHE A 116 -21.75 39.35 0.40
CA PHE A 116 -20.31 39.65 0.33
C PHE A 116 -20.03 40.34 -1.01
N ILE A 117 -20.41 41.62 -1.14
CA ILE A 117 -20.29 42.40 -2.38
C ILE A 117 -18.88 42.97 -2.51
N CYS A 118 -18.21 43.23 -1.39
CA CYS A 118 -16.90 43.85 -1.35
C CYS A 118 -15.97 43.08 -0.42
N PHE A 119 -14.83 42.67 -0.95
CA PHE A 119 -13.68 42.28 -0.14
C PHE A 119 -12.78 43.50 0.01
N THR A 120 -12.45 43.85 1.25
CA THR A 120 -11.46 44.89 1.51
C THR A 120 -10.07 44.35 1.20
N PRO A 121 -9.25 45.05 0.40
CA PRO A 121 -7.89 44.63 0.15
C PRO A 121 -7.13 44.58 1.46
N PHE A 122 -6.38 43.49 1.63
CA PHE A 122 -5.63 43.21 2.82
C PHE A 122 -4.44 44.17 2.95
N SER A 123 -4.26 44.82 4.11
CA SER A 123 -3.17 45.77 4.28
C SER A 123 -1.85 45.07 4.59
N GLU A 124 -0.72 45.66 4.19
CA GLU A 124 0.61 45.14 4.48
C GLU A 124 0.86 44.95 5.99
N ASN A 125 0.34 45.87 6.80
CA ASN A 125 0.44 45.79 8.25
C ASN A 125 -0.32 44.58 8.83
N GLU A 126 -1.50 44.26 8.29
CA GLU A 126 -2.24 43.06 8.69
C GLU A 126 -1.51 41.79 8.25
N PHE A 127 -0.91 41.79 7.06
CA PHE A 127 -0.08 40.68 6.58
C PHE A 127 1.10 40.39 7.49
N LEU A 128 1.84 41.44 7.83
CA LEU A 128 2.97 41.33 8.74
C LEU A 128 2.55 40.90 10.14
N LYS A 129 1.39 41.33 10.64
CA LYS A 129 0.83 40.87 11.92
C LYS A 129 0.50 39.37 11.87
N ILE A 130 -0.12 38.87 10.80
CA ILE A 130 -0.44 37.44 10.67
C ILE A 130 0.84 36.61 10.65
N ILE A 131 1.84 37.00 9.87
CA ILE A 131 3.12 36.28 9.80
C ILE A 131 3.79 36.25 11.18
N LYS A 132 3.91 37.41 11.85
CA LYS A 132 4.56 37.52 13.16
C LYS A 132 3.85 36.73 14.25
N ASN A 133 2.53 36.64 14.19
CA ASN A 133 1.72 35.95 15.18
C ASN A 133 1.43 34.48 14.83
N SER A 134 1.80 34.05 13.63
CA SER A 134 1.67 32.65 13.22
C SER A 134 2.65 31.80 14.03
N LYS A 135 2.17 30.65 14.53
CA LYS A 135 3.05 29.67 15.17
C LYS A 135 4.04 29.18 14.10
N PRO A 136 5.34 29.06 14.41
CA PRO A 136 6.28 28.45 13.49
C PRO A 136 5.93 26.97 13.31
N THR A 137 5.13 26.67 12.29
CA THR A 137 4.83 25.31 11.87
C THR A 137 5.99 24.84 11.00
N LYS A 138 6.76 23.89 11.52
CA LYS A 138 7.75 23.19 10.71
C LYS A 138 6.99 22.23 9.79
N CYS A 139 7.02 22.48 8.49
CA CYS A 139 6.79 21.40 7.53
C CYS A 139 7.95 20.42 7.68
N GLN A 140 7.64 19.20 8.09
CA GLN A 140 8.60 18.11 8.15
C GLN A 140 8.85 17.68 6.71
N LEU A 141 9.67 18.45 5.99
CA LEU A 141 10.20 18.02 4.71
C LEU A 141 11.18 16.89 5.03
N SER A 142 10.69 15.66 4.98
CA SER A 142 11.52 14.46 4.92
C SER A 142 12.29 14.51 3.60
N TYR A 143 13.50 15.07 3.66
CA TYR A 143 14.48 14.90 2.60
C TYR A 143 14.94 13.44 2.60
N TYR A 144 14.87 12.85 1.40
CA TYR A 144 15.35 11.51 1.05
C TYR A 144 16.86 11.35 1.22
#